data_AF-A0A1Y2HF67-F1
#
_entry.id   AF-A0A1Y2HF67-F1
#
_cell.length_a   1.000
_cell.length_b   1.000
_cell.length_c   1.000
_cell.angle_alpha   90.00
_cell.angle_beta   90.00
_cell.angle_gamma   90.00
#
_symmetry.space_group_name_H-M   'P 1'
#
loop_
_entity.id
_entity.type
_entity.pdbx_description
1 polymer ?
#
loop_
_entity_poly.entity_id
_entity_poly.type
_entity_poly.pdbx_seq_one_letter_code
_entity_poly.pdbx_strand_id
1 'polypeptide(L)'
;MYAKTVQIAWHKAQSISSLDFCPSPSDPLILKFATAGQDNAVRLWAISSSSSSSSSSSSSDSHSHSDTDSVSFLSTLHGHLAGVNIVRWAPSPTSTSTSTSTSTSTSAVRLASADNAGSILLWSPSPTPTFHATLAGGDTDEDPSDYKEHWRATHVLQGHKHEVNDIAWSPCGKYLASVGTDQTLRIWQVPPPPTASSSSSAGTSSTAQVIGSAHDHSDVIQGVAWDPRGQLVATQAVDRAVYVYAVTMQAVPGAAGRKVAVLKKVAECKNGAASKLYSDPTTTSTSFFRRLAFSPDGSLLVTPAGLLALAPNNAPTDTTSTAPPHAVHVYTRALVPLAQPSLSLPGYASPAWCIRFCPTFFHPHSSAASQPAPKSLALPYRMLFAVGSDDALVLYDTSHLDLPLAVLKNLHVYRYQDIAWSPNGNVLVAASHDGYCSLIMLADDAKDREWLRKVQVGDPEYPFGAPVSAASATSASTGATAAAAHVVPNVGQVQPEQPQVHVLQVKKKRIQPTLISAFAAPSPPTTTLDSSAAGGSGPNASG
;
A
#
# COMPACT_ATOMS: atom_id res chain seq x y z
N MET A 1 19.98 -4.15 -11.98
CA MET A 1 18.86 -4.58 -11.11
C MET A 1 18.71 -6.07 -11.27
N TYR A 2 18.50 -6.80 -10.18
CA TYR A 2 18.31 -8.25 -10.17
C TYR A 2 17.00 -8.56 -9.45
N ALA A 3 16.23 -9.54 -9.92
CA ALA A 3 14.99 -9.98 -9.30
C ALA A 3 14.99 -11.50 -9.10
N LYS A 4 14.56 -11.96 -7.93
CA LYS A 4 14.48 -13.38 -7.57
C LYS A 4 13.25 -13.66 -6.72
N THR A 5 12.42 -14.60 -7.16
CA THR A 5 11.36 -15.19 -6.33
C THR A 5 11.98 -16.15 -5.33
N VAL A 6 11.71 -15.95 -4.04
CA VAL A 6 12.32 -16.75 -2.97
C VAL A 6 11.38 -17.87 -2.56
N GLN A 7 11.84 -19.11 -2.74
CA GLN A 7 11.12 -20.33 -2.44
C GLN A 7 11.17 -20.67 -0.94
N ILE A 8 10.40 -19.93 -0.16
CA ILE A 8 10.14 -20.17 1.26
C ILE A 8 8.64 -20.41 1.42
N ALA A 9 8.24 -21.29 2.33
CA ALA A 9 6.84 -21.41 2.74
C ALA A 9 6.47 -20.26 3.69
N TRP A 10 6.35 -19.04 3.17
CA TRP A 10 6.19 -17.81 3.94
C TRP A 10 5.01 -17.86 4.93
N HIS A 11 3.87 -18.37 4.49
CA HIS A 11 2.65 -18.49 5.28
C HIS A 11 1.92 -19.81 5.00
N LYS A 12 2.64 -20.95 5.10
CA LYS A 12 2.09 -22.29 4.80
C LYS A 12 1.43 -22.36 3.40
N ALA A 13 2.06 -21.72 2.41
CA ALA A 13 1.53 -21.52 1.05
C ALA A 13 0.19 -20.77 0.94
N GLN A 14 -0.27 -20.13 2.02
CA GLN A 14 -1.38 -19.19 1.97
C GLN A 14 -0.92 -17.81 1.48
N SER A 15 -1.88 -17.03 0.98
CA SER A 15 -1.65 -15.68 0.48
C SER A 15 -0.98 -14.78 1.53
N ILE A 16 0.02 -14.03 1.07
CA ILE A 16 0.65 -12.95 1.84
C ILE A 16 -0.12 -11.66 1.53
N SER A 17 -0.78 -11.10 2.53
CA SER A 17 -1.67 -9.94 2.36
C SER A 17 -0.92 -8.62 2.38
N SER A 18 0.18 -8.54 3.14
CA SER A 18 1.00 -7.34 3.27
C SER A 18 2.39 -7.62 3.81
N LEU A 19 3.29 -6.64 3.63
CA LEU A 19 4.61 -6.66 4.22
C LEU A 19 5.15 -5.24 4.43
N ASP A 20 6.07 -5.06 5.38
CA ASP A 20 6.73 -3.77 5.59
C ASP A 20 8.11 -3.96 6.24
N PHE A 21 9.02 -3.04 5.94
CA PHE A 21 10.38 -3.05 6.48
C PHE A 21 10.47 -2.29 7.81
N CYS A 22 11.28 -2.78 8.73
CA CYS A 22 11.62 -2.06 9.94
C CYS A 22 12.41 -0.79 9.56
N PRO A 23 11.94 0.42 9.90
CA PRO A 23 12.56 1.68 9.46
C PRO A 23 13.87 2.00 10.18
N SER A 24 14.16 1.34 11.30
CA SER A 24 15.40 1.52 12.06
C SER A 24 15.94 0.16 12.47
N PRO A 25 16.67 -0.50 11.57
CA PRO A 25 17.32 -1.76 11.91
C PRO A 25 18.37 -1.50 12.99
N SER A 26 18.51 -2.42 13.94
CA SER A 26 19.54 -2.37 14.98
C SER A 26 20.95 -2.53 14.39
N ASP A 27 21.04 -3.27 13.27
CA ASP A 27 22.25 -3.47 12.49
C ASP A 27 21.95 -3.05 11.04
N PRO A 28 22.66 -2.06 10.46
CA PRO A 28 22.42 -1.61 9.10
C PRO A 28 22.66 -2.67 8.02
N LEU A 29 23.39 -3.75 8.34
CA LEU A 29 23.63 -4.89 7.43
C LEU A 29 22.47 -5.89 7.42
N ILE A 30 21.55 -5.79 8.37
CA ILE A 30 20.41 -6.70 8.52
C ILE A 30 19.12 -5.94 8.23
N LEU A 31 18.51 -6.23 7.09
CA LEU A 31 17.23 -5.65 6.70
C LEU A 31 16.09 -6.51 7.26
N LYS A 32 15.56 -6.08 8.41
CA LYS A 32 14.40 -6.73 9.04
C LYS A 32 13.10 -6.28 8.39
N PHE A 33 12.20 -7.23 8.12
CA PHE A 33 10.85 -6.96 7.63
C PHE A 33 9.83 -7.93 8.22
N ALA A 34 8.56 -7.55 8.13
CA ALA A 34 7.43 -8.34 8.59
C ALA A 34 6.51 -8.68 7.42
N THR A 35 5.87 -9.85 7.48
CA THR A 35 4.82 -10.28 6.54
C THR A 35 3.55 -10.65 7.33
N ALA A 36 2.40 -10.37 6.75
CA ALA A 36 1.10 -10.83 7.26
C ALA A 36 0.48 -11.79 6.26
N GLY A 37 -0.13 -12.86 6.77
CA GLY A 37 -0.76 -13.87 5.94
C GLY A 37 -2.15 -14.27 6.41
N GLN A 38 -2.82 -15.01 5.53
CA GLN A 38 -4.17 -15.52 5.80
C GLN A 38 -4.19 -16.71 6.77
N ASP A 39 -3.02 -17.20 7.18
CA ASP A 39 -2.84 -18.23 8.21
C ASP A 39 -2.88 -17.67 9.65
N ASN A 40 -3.51 -16.51 9.83
CA ASN A 40 -3.68 -15.78 11.09
C ASN A 40 -2.37 -15.32 11.76
N ALA A 41 -1.24 -15.41 11.05
CA ALA A 41 0.08 -15.12 11.60
C ALA A 41 0.72 -13.87 11.00
N VAL A 42 1.53 -13.19 11.82
CA VAL A 42 2.53 -12.24 11.35
C VAL A 42 3.90 -12.90 11.52
N ARG A 43 4.76 -12.85 10.51
CA ARG A 43 6.12 -13.40 10.59
C ARG A 43 7.18 -12.33 10.39
N LEU A 44 8.29 -12.50 11.09
CA LEU A 44 9.45 -11.62 11.02
C LEU A 44 10.60 -12.33 10.30
N TRP A 45 11.27 -11.56 9.45
CA TRP A 45 12.32 -12.03 8.58
C TRP A 45 13.49 -11.05 8.56
N ALA A 46 14.67 -11.53 8.21
CA ALA A 46 15.86 -10.72 7.99
C ALA A 46 16.49 -11.07 6.64
N ILE A 47 16.91 -10.05 5.90
CA ILE A 47 17.81 -10.17 4.76
C ILE A 47 19.19 -9.71 5.21
N SER A 48 20.17 -10.61 5.14
CA SER A 48 21.56 -10.28 5.47
C SER A 48 22.38 -10.20 4.19
N SER A 49 23.08 -9.09 3.99
CA SER A 49 24.01 -8.94 2.87
C SER A 49 25.38 -9.53 3.22
N SER A 50 25.87 -10.44 2.39
CA SER A 50 27.21 -11.05 2.53
C SER A 50 28.30 -10.13 1.97
N SER A 51 28.43 -8.91 2.50
CA SER A 51 29.43 -7.94 2.02
C SER A 51 30.43 -7.50 3.10
N SER A 52 31.16 -8.46 3.69
CA SER A 52 32.54 -8.27 4.17
C SER A 52 33.08 -9.50 4.90
N SER A 53 33.69 -10.45 4.18
CA SER A 53 34.71 -11.35 4.74
C SER A 53 35.89 -11.44 3.79
N SER A 54 36.65 -10.34 3.70
CA SER A 54 38.03 -10.41 3.22
C SER A 54 38.92 -11.00 4.31
N SER A 55 39.08 -12.33 4.33
CA SER A 55 40.29 -12.98 4.85
C SER A 55 40.43 -14.41 4.32
N SER A 56 41.28 -14.54 3.29
CA SER A 56 42.17 -15.66 2.99
C SER A 56 41.63 -17.09 2.99
N SER A 57 41.25 -17.58 1.81
CA SER A 57 41.65 -18.91 1.36
C SER A 57 41.78 -18.93 -0.17
N SER A 58 43.02 -19.13 -0.61
CA SER A 58 43.36 -19.38 -2.01
C SER A 58 43.02 -20.81 -2.38
N SER A 59 41.98 -21.00 -3.18
CA SER A 59 41.84 -22.19 -4.04
C SER A 59 41.04 -21.82 -5.27
N SER A 60 41.75 -21.72 -6.39
CA SER A 60 41.20 -21.68 -7.73
C SER A 60 40.51 -23.01 -8.04
N ASP A 61 39.18 -23.02 -8.20
CA ASP A 61 38.48 -23.83 -9.21
C ASP A 61 36.95 -23.60 -9.20
N SER A 62 36.40 -23.58 -10.43
CA SER A 62 34.98 -23.61 -10.83
C SER A 62 34.12 -22.34 -10.69
N HIS A 63 33.42 -22.00 -11.80
CA HIS A 63 32.37 -21.01 -11.87
C HIS A 63 31.20 -21.36 -10.93
N SER A 64 31.18 -20.79 -9.73
CA SER A 64 29.98 -20.70 -8.90
C SER A 64 29.69 -19.21 -8.65
N HIS A 65 28.48 -18.77 -9.01
CA HIS A 65 27.97 -17.47 -8.58
C HIS A 65 27.88 -17.50 -7.04
N SER A 66 28.81 -16.85 -6.35
CA SER A 66 28.86 -16.85 -4.88
C SER A 66 27.55 -16.31 -4.30
N ASP A 67 26.94 -17.13 -3.45
CA ASP A 67 25.60 -17.04 -2.90
C ASP A 67 25.22 -15.67 -2.29
N THR A 68 24.30 -15.03 -3.00
CA THR A 68 23.01 -14.45 -2.57
C THR A 68 22.82 -14.01 -1.12
N ASP A 69 22.37 -12.75 -0.97
CA ASP A 69 21.59 -12.26 0.17
C ASP A 69 20.58 -13.35 0.61
N SER A 70 20.75 -13.83 1.85
CA SER A 70 19.94 -14.92 2.39
C SER A 70 18.79 -14.34 3.21
N VAL A 71 17.58 -14.81 2.94
CA VAL A 71 16.40 -14.50 3.76
C VAL A 71 16.36 -15.52 4.90
N SER A 72 16.33 -15.04 6.14
CA SER A 72 16.25 -15.88 7.33
C SER A 72 15.01 -15.57 8.15
N PHE A 73 14.43 -16.62 8.72
CA PHE A 73 13.30 -16.52 9.65
C PHE A 73 13.77 -16.02 11.03
N LEU A 74 12.96 -15.19 11.68
CA LEU A 74 13.23 -14.63 13.01
C LEU A 74 12.21 -15.04 14.06
N SER A 75 10.90 -14.96 13.75
CA SER A 75 9.83 -15.18 14.74
C SER A 75 8.46 -15.22 14.07
N THR A 76 7.51 -15.92 14.71
CA THR A 76 6.08 -15.83 14.39
C THR A 76 5.31 -15.21 15.55
N LEU A 77 4.50 -14.21 15.22
CA LEU A 77 3.68 -13.43 16.15
C LEU A 77 2.25 -13.97 16.10
N HIS A 78 1.89 -14.70 17.15
CA HIS A 78 0.56 -15.29 17.34
C HIS A 78 -0.32 -14.37 18.19
N GLY A 79 -1.60 -14.24 17.81
CA GLY A 79 -2.58 -13.48 18.60
C GLY A 79 -3.81 -13.02 17.80
N HIS A 80 -3.72 -12.96 16.48
CA HIS A 80 -4.90 -12.74 15.63
C HIS A 80 -5.77 -14.00 15.59
N LEU A 81 -7.09 -13.79 15.53
CA LEU A 81 -8.08 -14.87 15.50
C LEU A 81 -8.63 -15.15 14.09
N ALA A 82 -8.20 -14.35 13.12
CA ALA A 82 -8.58 -14.46 11.72
C ALA A 82 -7.41 -14.00 10.82
N GLY A 83 -7.56 -14.18 9.51
CA GLY A 83 -6.53 -13.87 8.53
C GLY A 83 -6.05 -12.42 8.66
N VAL A 84 -4.73 -12.23 8.66
CA VAL A 84 -4.12 -10.91 8.87
C VAL A 84 -4.06 -10.20 7.52
N ASN A 85 -4.62 -9.01 7.41
CA ASN A 85 -4.71 -8.25 6.16
C ASN A 85 -3.57 -7.24 5.97
N ILE A 86 -3.08 -6.69 7.07
CA ILE A 86 -2.13 -5.58 7.03
C ILE A 86 -1.12 -5.68 8.17
N VAL A 87 0.15 -5.38 7.88
CA VAL A 87 1.22 -5.18 8.85
C VAL A 87 2.04 -3.94 8.48
N ARG A 88 2.30 -3.06 9.45
CA ARG A 88 3.06 -1.81 9.27
C ARG A 88 3.93 -1.50 10.47
N TRP A 89 5.21 -1.21 10.22
CA TRP A 89 6.12 -0.77 11.27
C TRP A 89 5.82 0.67 11.66
N ALA A 90 5.91 0.96 12.96
CA ALA A 90 5.88 2.34 13.43
C ALA A 90 7.13 3.08 12.93
N PRO A 91 7.02 4.35 12.54
CA PRO A 91 8.18 5.15 12.19
C PRO A 91 9.13 5.26 13.39
N SER A 92 10.42 5.36 13.11
CA SER A 92 11.42 5.61 14.14
C SER A 92 11.09 6.92 14.87
N PRO A 93 11.21 6.99 16.21
CA PRO A 93 11.06 8.25 16.91
C PRO A 93 12.15 9.20 16.43
N THR A 94 11.80 10.13 15.53
CA THR A 94 12.69 11.22 15.16
C THR A 94 13.03 12.00 16.43
N SER A 95 14.31 12.06 16.76
CA SER A 95 14.92 12.85 17.82
C SER A 95 14.79 14.36 17.54
N THR A 96 13.56 14.87 17.39
CA THR A 96 13.29 16.30 17.31
C THR A 96 12.97 16.90 18.68
N SER A 97 13.07 16.13 19.77
CA SER A 97 13.29 16.71 21.10
C SER A 97 14.79 16.81 21.31
N THR A 98 15.26 18.02 21.60
CA THR A 98 16.61 18.39 22.06
C THR A 98 17.01 17.77 23.41
N SER A 99 16.55 16.55 23.69
CA SER A 99 16.92 15.77 24.87
C SER A 99 18.10 14.87 24.52
N THR A 100 19.24 15.19 25.10
CA THR A 100 20.56 14.55 25.02
C THR A 100 20.62 13.13 25.63
N SER A 101 19.60 12.29 25.43
CA SER A 101 19.60 10.91 25.91
C SER A 101 19.99 9.95 24.79
N THR A 102 21.24 9.46 24.84
CA THR A 102 21.85 8.46 23.96
C THR A 102 21.39 7.02 24.22
N SER A 103 20.16 6.79 24.67
CA SER A 103 19.64 5.42 24.77
C SER A 103 18.91 5.02 23.48
N THR A 104 19.58 4.28 22.62
CA THR A 104 18.97 3.40 21.60
C THR A 104 18.16 2.32 22.31
N SER A 105 17.00 2.70 22.83
CA SER A 105 16.07 1.77 23.45
C SER A 105 15.35 0.98 22.35
N THR A 106 15.68 -0.30 22.23
CA THR A 106 14.92 -1.29 21.45
C THR A 106 13.44 -1.34 21.85
N SER A 107 13.07 -0.82 23.03
CA SER A 107 11.67 -0.69 23.48
C SER A 107 10.84 0.32 22.69
N ALA A 108 11.43 1.14 21.82
CA ALA A 108 10.70 2.07 20.97
C ALA A 108 10.18 1.44 19.67
N VAL A 109 10.75 0.30 19.25
CA VAL A 109 10.36 -0.36 18.00
C VAL A 109 8.99 -1.00 18.19
N ARG A 110 8.06 -0.68 17.29
CA ARG A 110 6.70 -1.26 17.30
C ARG A 110 6.24 -1.65 15.93
N LEU A 111 5.35 -2.64 15.93
CA LEU A 111 4.66 -3.14 14.76
C LEU A 111 3.16 -3.08 15.04
N ALA A 112 2.35 -2.73 14.05
CA ALA A 112 0.91 -2.90 14.10
C ALA A 112 0.48 -3.89 13.03
N SER A 113 -0.50 -4.72 13.35
CA SER A 113 -1.17 -5.58 12.37
C SER A 113 -2.67 -5.62 12.61
N ALA A 114 -3.44 -5.91 11.55
CA ALA A 114 -4.90 -5.98 11.64
C ALA A 114 -5.48 -7.13 10.81
N ASP A 115 -6.64 -7.63 11.23
CA ASP A 115 -7.24 -8.86 10.71
C ASP A 115 -8.69 -8.71 10.17
N ASN A 116 -9.19 -9.84 9.66
CA ASN A 116 -10.57 -10.02 9.20
C ASN A 116 -11.63 -10.00 10.33
N ALA A 117 -11.22 -10.00 11.60
CA ALA A 117 -12.14 -9.93 12.73
C ALA A 117 -12.34 -8.49 13.25
N GLY A 118 -11.71 -7.49 12.63
CA GLY A 118 -11.79 -6.10 13.06
C GLY A 118 -10.79 -5.74 14.17
N SER A 119 -9.86 -6.64 14.51
CA SER A 119 -8.89 -6.44 15.58
C SER A 119 -7.60 -5.84 15.04
N ILE A 120 -7.06 -4.85 15.74
CA ILE A 120 -5.71 -4.32 15.48
C ILE A 120 -4.82 -4.63 16.69
N LEU A 121 -3.68 -5.29 16.47
CA LEU A 121 -2.71 -5.63 17.50
C LEU A 121 -1.48 -4.75 17.41
N LEU A 122 -1.01 -4.26 18.56
CA LEU A 122 0.26 -3.55 18.69
C LEU A 122 1.31 -4.44 19.34
N TRP A 123 2.40 -4.68 18.62
CA TRP A 123 3.48 -5.56 19.05
C TRP A 123 4.70 -4.77 19.49
N SER A 124 5.46 -5.35 20.42
CA SER A 124 6.77 -4.83 20.81
C SER A 124 7.73 -5.98 21.11
N PRO A 125 9.05 -5.77 20.93
CA PRO A 125 10.06 -6.74 21.33
C PRO A 125 9.90 -7.08 22.82
N SER A 126 10.06 -8.36 23.13
CA SER A 126 10.06 -8.87 24.50
C SER A 126 11.46 -9.39 24.82
N PRO A 127 12.12 -8.93 25.91
CA PRO A 127 13.42 -9.43 26.30
C PRO A 127 13.35 -10.87 26.82
N THR A 128 12.16 -11.30 27.27
CA THR A 128 11.90 -12.67 27.70
C THR A 128 11.04 -13.39 26.65
N PRO A 129 11.29 -14.69 26.43
CA PRO A 129 10.39 -15.52 25.65
C PRO A 129 9.00 -15.50 26.30
N THR A 130 8.05 -14.86 25.63
CA THR A 130 6.65 -14.84 26.06
C THR A 130 5.91 -15.87 25.22
N PHE A 131 6.09 -17.14 25.57
CA PHE A 131 5.38 -18.20 24.87
C PHE A 131 3.97 -18.33 25.43
N HIS A 132 2.98 -17.82 24.70
CA HIS A 132 1.57 -18.11 24.98
C HIS A 132 1.17 -19.41 24.27
N ALA A 133 1.53 -20.54 24.88
CA ALA A 133 1.15 -21.89 24.41
C ALA A 133 -0.37 -22.04 24.19
N THR A 134 -1.18 -21.21 24.85
CA THR A 134 -2.65 -21.24 24.78
C THR A 134 -3.24 -20.49 23.58
N LEU A 135 -2.47 -19.64 22.89
CA LEU A 135 -2.92 -18.86 21.71
C LEU A 135 -2.41 -19.42 20.39
N ALA A 136 -1.28 -20.13 20.42
CA ALA A 136 -0.92 -21.06 19.35
C ALA A 136 -1.89 -22.25 19.49
N GLY A 137 -3.04 -22.20 18.81
CA GLY A 137 -3.92 -23.37 18.70
C GLY A 137 -3.06 -24.59 18.35
N GLY A 138 -3.32 -25.74 18.98
CA GLY A 138 -2.42 -26.90 19.06
C GLY A 138 -2.13 -27.66 17.76
N ASP A 139 -1.94 -26.94 16.65
CA ASP A 139 -1.65 -27.41 15.30
C ASP A 139 -0.71 -26.40 14.57
N THR A 140 0.34 -25.97 15.25
CA THR A 140 1.44 -25.22 14.62
C THR A 140 2.60 -26.17 14.40
N ASP A 141 2.93 -26.48 13.15
CA ASP A 141 4.14 -27.22 12.74
C ASP A 141 5.45 -26.48 13.07
N GLU A 142 5.37 -25.29 13.67
CA GLU A 142 6.52 -24.46 14.03
C GLU A 142 6.98 -24.77 15.46
N ASP A 143 8.27 -25.10 15.61
CA ASP A 143 8.89 -25.23 16.93
C ASP A 143 9.28 -23.82 17.44
N PRO A 144 8.74 -23.37 18.58
CA PRO A 144 9.12 -22.08 19.19
C PRO A 144 10.62 -21.98 19.52
N SER A 145 11.33 -23.10 19.60
CA SER A 145 12.79 -23.12 19.80
C SER A 145 13.57 -22.53 18.62
N ASP A 146 12.98 -22.48 17.43
CA ASP A 146 13.57 -21.87 16.22
C ASP A 146 13.50 -20.32 16.23
N TYR A 147 12.79 -19.73 17.19
CA TYR A 147 12.58 -18.28 17.23
C TYR A 147 13.86 -17.57 17.68
N LYS A 148 14.41 -16.74 16.79
CA LYS A 148 15.57 -15.87 17.06
C LYS A 148 15.18 -14.59 17.80
N GLU A 149 13.92 -14.19 17.70
CA GLU A 149 13.39 -13.01 18.39
C GLU A 149 12.07 -13.32 19.10
N HIS A 150 11.81 -12.59 20.18
CA HIS A 150 10.60 -12.72 20.96
C HIS A 150 9.82 -11.42 20.95
N TRP A 151 8.52 -11.53 20.72
CA TRP A 151 7.61 -10.41 20.55
C TRP A 151 6.34 -10.68 21.34
N ARG A 152 5.74 -9.63 21.88
CA ARG A 152 4.47 -9.72 22.60
C ARG A 152 3.46 -8.71 22.06
N ALA A 153 2.21 -9.12 22.02
CA ALA A 153 1.09 -8.20 21.85
C ALA A 153 0.97 -7.35 23.13
N THR A 154 1.13 -6.05 22.99
CA THR A 154 1.04 -5.10 24.11
C THR A 154 -0.36 -4.54 24.28
N HIS A 155 -1.09 -4.36 23.18
CA HIS A 155 -2.42 -3.78 23.18
C HIS A 155 -3.25 -4.39 22.05
N VAL A 156 -4.56 -4.47 22.30
CA VAL A 156 -5.58 -4.78 21.31
C VAL A 156 -6.46 -3.54 21.14
N LEU A 157 -6.45 -2.98 19.95
CA LEU A 157 -7.26 -1.84 19.53
C LEU A 157 -8.59 -2.39 19.00
N GLN A 158 -9.62 -2.32 19.82
CA GLN A 158 -10.97 -2.79 19.50
C GLN A 158 -11.86 -1.59 19.17
N GLY A 159 -12.61 -1.66 18.06
CA GLY A 159 -13.58 -0.63 17.71
C GLY A 159 -14.11 -0.67 16.29
N HIS A 160 -13.38 -1.26 15.33
CA HIS A 160 -13.96 -1.60 14.04
C HIS A 160 -15.02 -2.68 14.20
N LYS A 161 -16.13 -2.57 13.46
CA LYS A 161 -17.24 -3.55 13.53
C LYS A 161 -17.04 -4.73 12.58
N HIS A 162 -16.18 -4.58 11.60
CA HIS A 162 -15.87 -5.53 10.55
C HIS A 162 -14.37 -5.48 10.22
N GLU A 163 -13.95 -6.27 9.23
CA GLU A 163 -12.58 -6.42 8.75
C GLU A 163 -11.83 -5.07 8.63
N VAL A 164 -10.59 -5.05 9.10
CA VAL A 164 -9.66 -3.94 8.87
C VAL A 164 -8.85 -4.24 7.60
N ASN A 165 -8.95 -3.37 6.60
CA ASN A 165 -8.31 -3.57 5.30
C ASN A 165 -6.90 -2.97 5.25
N ASP A 166 -6.70 -1.82 5.89
CA ASP A 166 -5.42 -1.10 5.83
C ASP A 166 -5.21 -0.23 7.07
N ILE A 167 -3.94 0.04 7.39
CA ILE A 167 -3.52 0.89 8.51
C ILE A 167 -2.34 1.77 8.08
N ALA A 168 -2.25 2.98 8.65
CA ALA A 168 -1.13 3.88 8.42
C ALA A 168 -0.73 4.59 9.71
N TRP A 169 0.56 4.53 10.04
CA TRP A 169 1.11 5.26 11.18
C TRP A 169 1.21 6.75 10.86
N SER A 170 0.88 7.58 11.85
CA SER A 170 1.28 8.99 11.81
C SER A 170 2.81 9.11 11.83
N PRO A 171 3.41 10.13 11.21
CA PRO A 171 4.87 10.30 11.16
C PRO A 171 5.53 10.42 12.53
N CYS A 172 4.79 10.87 13.55
CA CYS A 172 5.29 10.99 14.92
C CYS A 172 5.16 9.69 15.74
N GLY A 173 4.57 8.63 15.18
CA GLY A 173 4.40 7.33 15.84
C GLY A 173 3.39 7.30 17.00
N LYS A 174 2.72 8.42 17.29
CA LYS A 174 1.77 8.55 18.42
C LYS A 174 0.32 8.25 18.05
N TYR A 175 0.03 8.22 16.76
CA TYR A 175 -1.29 7.96 16.22
C TYR A 175 -1.23 6.91 15.10
N LEU A 176 -2.32 6.18 14.95
CA LEU A 176 -2.53 5.20 13.90
C LEU A 176 -3.85 5.54 13.20
N ALA A 177 -3.88 5.52 11.88
CA ALA A 177 -5.11 5.54 11.09
C ALA A 177 -5.44 4.10 10.68
N SER A 178 -6.72 3.74 10.70
CA SER A 178 -7.20 2.46 10.18
C SER A 178 -8.50 2.63 9.41
N VAL A 179 -8.70 1.74 8.44
CA VAL A 179 -9.86 1.70 7.57
C VAL A 179 -10.32 0.27 7.33
N GLY A 180 -11.61 0.08 7.04
CA GLY A 180 -12.16 -1.27 6.90
C GLY A 180 -13.49 -1.35 6.16
N THR A 181 -14.06 -2.55 6.19
CA THR A 181 -15.38 -2.87 5.60
C THR A 181 -16.55 -2.26 6.35
N ASP A 182 -16.31 -1.73 7.56
CA ASP A 182 -17.28 -0.91 8.29
C ASP A 182 -17.40 0.53 7.75
N GLN A 183 -16.74 0.85 6.63
CA GLN A 183 -16.81 2.13 5.93
C GLN A 183 -16.28 3.32 6.76
N THR A 184 -15.50 3.03 7.82
CA THR A 184 -15.00 4.06 8.73
C THR A 184 -13.51 4.28 8.55
N LEU A 185 -13.10 5.56 8.57
CA LEU A 185 -11.74 5.95 8.91
C LEU A 185 -11.70 6.21 10.41
N ARG A 186 -10.75 5.60 11.12
CA ARG A 186 -10.54 5.81 12.56
C ARG A 186 -9.12 6.27 12.83
N ILE A 187 -9.00 7.21 13.77
CA ILE A 187 -7.72 7.67 14.29
C ILE A 187 -7.61 7.22 15.74
N TRP A 188 -6.53 6.51 16.04
CA TRP A 188 -6.25 5.95 17.35
C TRP A 188 -5.13 6.72 18.01
N GLN A 189 -5.27 6.97 19.31
CA GLN A 189 -4.13 7.38 20.13
C GLN A 189 -3.37 6.12 20.56
N VAL A 190 -2.12 6.03 20.15
CA VAL A 190 -1.25 4.90 20.48
C VAL A 190 -0.64 5.12 21.87
N PRO A 191 -0.81 4.18 22.81
CA PRO A 191 -0.21 4.27 24.14
C PRO A 191 1.32 4.38 24.07
N PRO A 192 2.02 4.93 25.07
CA PRO A 192 3.47 4.86 25.14
C PRO A 192 3.95 3.40 25.22
N PRO A 193 5.21 3.09 24.84
CA PRO A 193 5.69 1.73 24.89
C PRO A 193 5.82 1.34 26.36
N PRO A 194 5.59 0.07 26.72
CA PRO A 194 5.84 -0.40 28.07
C PRO A 194 7.33 -0.21 28.39
N THR A 195 7.66 0.64 29.36
CA THR A 195 9.03 0.84 29.80
C THR A 195 9.41 -0.26 30.80
N ALA A 196 10.70 -0.64 30.86
CA ALA A 196 11.18 -1.66 31.79
C ALA A 196 10.87 -1.37 33.27
N SER A 197 10.63 -0.09 33.62
CA SER A 197 10.30 0.36 34.98
C SER A 197 8.80 0.28 35.34
N SER A 198 7.90 0.03 34.39
CA SER A 198 6.47 -0.14 34.67
C SER A 198 6.15 -1.62 34.87
N SER A 199 6.75 -2.24 35.89
CA SER A 199 6.48 -3.62 36.32
C SER A 199 5.48 -3.71 37.47
N SER A 200 4.68 -2.65 37.69
CA SER A 200 3.61 -2.70 38.68
C SER A 200 2.39 -3.43 38.12
N SER A 201 2.12 -4.59 38.69
CA SER A 201 0.82 -5.25 38.77
C SER A 201 -0.27 -4.28 39.26
N ALA A 202 -0.82 -3.48 38.34
CA ALA A 202 -2.04 -2.69 38.55
C ALA A 202 -2.70 -2.38 37.19
N GLY A 203 -3.53 -3.30 36.71
CA GLY A 203 -4.87 -3.11 36.14
C GLY A 203 -5.31 -1.77 35.52
N THR A 204 -4.45 -0.99 34.86
CA THR A 204 -4.89 0.05 33.93
C THR A 204 -4.29 -0.26 32.58
N SER A 205 -4.88 -1.25 31.90
CA SER A 205 -4.79 -1.32 30.45
C SER A 205 -5.23 0.04 29.94
N SER A 206 -4.28 0.88 29.51
CA SER A 206 -4.62 2.10 28.77
C SER A 206 -5.12 1.62 27.41
N THR A 207 -6.37 1.16 27.37
CA THR A 207 -7.02 0.70 26.15
C THR A 207 -6.87 1.82 25.15
N ALA A 208 -6.20 1.52 24.05
CA ALA A 208 -5.96 2.50 23.01
C ALA A 208 -7.32 2.97 22.48
N GLN A 209 -7.51 4.29 22.46
CA GLN A 209 -8.83 4.90 22.21
C GLN A 209 -8.91 5.43 20.79
N VAL A 210 -10.09 5.30 20.18
CA VAL A 210 -10.46 6.07 19.01
C VAL A 210 -10.62 7.52 19.44
N ILE A 211 -9.83 8.42 18.86
CA ILE A 211 -9.83 9.85 19.16
C ILE A 211 -10.44 10.68 18.03
N GLY A 212 -10.75 10.07 16.89
CA GLY A 212 -11.46 10.70 15.79
C GLY A 212 -11.91 9.66 14.78
N SER A 213 -12.98 9.97 14.04
CA SER A 213 -13.50 9.11 12.99
C SER A 213 -14.19 9.90 11.89
N ALA A 214 -14.19 9.35 10.68
CA ALA A 214 -14.90 9.87 9.52
C ALA A 214 -15.68 8.73 8.83
N HIS A 215 -16.84 9.08 8.28
CA HIS A 215 -17.82 8.14 7.71
C HIS A 215 -18.37 8.69 6.38
N ASP A 216 -17.50 9.33 5.60
CA ASP A 216 -17.90 9.99 4.35
C ASP A 216 -18.05 9.02 3.18
N HIS A 217 -17.30 7.91 3.18
CA HIS A 217 -17.34 6.92 2.10
C HIS A 217 -18.67 6.18 2.12
N SER A 218 -19.24 5.92 0.95
CA SER A 218 -20.52 5.21 0.82
C SER A 218 -20.36 3.69 0.72
N ASP A 219 -19.11 3.21 0.72
CA ASP A 219 -18.77 1.80 0.58
C ASP A 219 -17.43 1.49 1.28
N VAL A 220 -17.02 0.23 1.26
CA VAL A 220 -15.83 -0.31 1.91
C VAL A 220 -14.58 0.50 1.54
N ILE A 221 -13.83 0.92 2.57
CA ILE A 221 -12.56 1.62 2.38
C ILE A 221 -11.44 0.57 2.29
N GLN A 222 -10.67 0.62 1.21
CA GLN A 222 -9.69 -0.40 0.83
C GLN A 222 -8.23 0.01 1.06
N GLY A 223 -7.98 1.29 1.35
CA GLY A 223 -6.62 1.75 1.63
C GLY A 223 -6.59 3.11 2.32
N VAL A 224 -5.52 3.32 3.08
CA VAL A 224 -5.26 4.57 3.81
C VAL A 224 -3.78 4.93 3.76
N ALA A 225 -3.49 6.22 3.58
CA ALA A 225 -2.14 6.76 3.66
C ALA A 225 -2.10 8.00 4.54
N TRP A 226 -1.14 8.04 5.47
CA TRP A 226 -0.85 9.25 6.25
C TRP A 226 0.32 9.99 5.59
N ASP A 227 0.17 11.30 5.39
CA ASP A 227 1.25 12.09 4.81
C ASP A 227 2.46 12.21 5.76
N PRO A 228 3.70 12.29 5.24
CA PRO A 228 4.90 12.39 6.06
C PRO A 228 4.99 13.69 6.86
N ARG A 229 4.18 14.71 6.52
CA ARG A 229 4.10 15.98 7.25
C ARG A 229 3.11 15.93 8.42
N GLY A 230 2.32 14.86 8.56
CA GLY A 230 1.36 14.66 9.63
C GLY A 230 0.12 15.55 9.57
N GLN A 231 -0.17 16.13 8.41
CA GLN A 231 -1.25 17.08 8.16
C GLN A 231 -2.44 16.48 7.41
N LEU A 232 -2.21 15.45 6.60
CA LEU A 232 -3.20 14.87 5.69
C LEU A 232 -3.30 13.36 5.88
N VAL A 233 -4.52 12.84 5.75
CA VAL A 233 -4.80 11.41 5.58
C VAL A 233 -5.62 11.24 4.32
N ALA A 234 -5.21 10.33 3.45
CA ALA A 234 -5.93 9.99 2.23
C ALA A 234 -6.52 8.58 2.34
N THR A 235 -7.74 8.39 1.87
CA THR A 235 -8.44 7.10 1.84
C THR A 235 -8.96 6.80 0.45
N GLN A 236 -8.95 5.53 0.04
CA GLN A 236 -9.55 5.07 -1.22
C GLN A 236 -10.52 3.92 -0.98
N ALA A 237 -11.67 3.94 -1.64
CA ALA A 237 -12.75 3.01 -1.38
C ALA A 237 -13.37 2.42 -2.66
N VAL A 238 -14.23 1.41 -2.45
CA VAL A 238 -15.03 0.73 -3.49
C VAL A 238 -16.01 1.67 -4.18
N ASP A 239 -16.42 2.75 -3.50
CA ASP A 239 -17.28 3.82 -4.05
C ASP A 239 -16.62 4.62 -5.19
N ARG A 240 -15.39 4.26 -5.56
CA ARG A 240 -14.59 4.86 -6.65
C ARG A 240 -14.25 6.32 -6.35
N ALA A 241 -13.98 6.59 -5.08
CA ALA A 241 -13.49 7.87 -4.61
C ALA A 241 -12.18 7.73 -3.83
N VAL A 242 -11.39 8.80 -3.92
CA VAL A 242 -10.30 9.10 -2.99
C VAL A 242 -10.68 10.35 -2.21
N TYR A 243 -10.73 10.25 -0.89
CA TYR A 243 -10.95 11.39 0.00
C TYR A 243 -9.65 11.77 0.69
N VAL A 244 -9.42 13.06 0.85
CA VAL A 244 -8.28 13.57 1.63
C VAL A 244 -8.80 14.44 2.76
N TYR A 245 -8.34 14.14 3.96
CA TYR A 245 -8.70 14.83 5.20
C TYR A 245 -7.51 15.60 5.73
N ALA A 246 -7.72 16.86 6.09
CA ALA A 246 -6.82 17.57 7.00
C ALA A 246 -7.05 17.05 8.42
N VAL A 247 -5.96 16.64 9.08
CA VAL A 247 -5.98 16.08 10.43
C VAL A 247 -5.40 17.09 11.41
N THR A 248 -6.18 17.48 12.41
CA THR A 248 -5.72 18.37 13.48
C THR A 248 -5.95 17.72 14.84
N MET A 249 -4.90 17.62 15.65
CA MET A 249 -4.98 17.10 17.01
C MET A 249 -5.28 18.24 17.99
N GLN A 250 -6.47 18.24 18.57
CA GLN A 250 -6.89 19.25 19.55
C GLN A 250 -6.80 18.68 20.96
N ALA A 251 -6.23 19.44 21.90
CA ALA A 251 -6.24 19.07 23.31
C ALA A 251 -7.66 19.25 23.88
N VAL A 252 -8.09 18.32 24.72
CA VAL A 252 -9.39 18.42 25.39
C VAL A 252 -9.24 19.33 26.62
N PRO A 253 -9.97 20.46 26.71
CA PRO A 253 -9.92 21.33 27.88
C PRO A 253 -10.26 20.57 29.15
N GLY A 254 -9.46 20.70 30.20
CA GLY A 254 -9.69 20.04 31.49
C GLY A 254 -9.32 18.55 31.54
N ALA A 255 -8.82 17.94 30.46
CA ALA A 255 -8.38 16.54 30.45
C ALA A 255 -6.91 16.41 30.01
N ALA A 256 -6.00 16.36 31.00
CA ALA A 256 -4.56 16.27 30.76
C ALA A 256 -4.19 15.08 29.86
N GLY A 257 -3.49 15.35 28.76
CA GLY A 257 -2.99 14.33 27.83
C GLY A 257 -4.02 13.73 26.85
N ARG A 258 -5.32 14.01 27.02
CA ARG A 258 -6.35 13.59 26.05
C ARG A 258 -6.37 14.52 24.85
N LYS A 259 -6.40 13.92 23.66
CA LYS A 259 -6.52 14.63 22.40
C LYS A 259 -7.69 14.08 21.60
N VAL A 260 -8.27 14.94 20.77
CA VAL A 260 -9.28 14.59 19.77
C VAL A 260 -8.69 14.89 18.40
N ALA A 261 -8.83 13.96 17.46
CA ALA A 261 -8.46 14.15 16.07
C ALA A 261 -9.65 14.72 15.32
N VAL A 262 -9.53 15.96 14.85
CA VAL A 262 -10.51 16.59 13.95
C VAL A 262 -10.11 16.27 12.52
N LEU A 263 -11.02 15.61 11.81
CA LEU A 263 -10.89 15.24 10.40
C LEU A 263 -11.76 16.17 9.56
N LYS A 264 -11.14 17.04 8.77
CA LYS A 264 -11.87 17.89 7.81
C LYS A 264 -11.58 17.40 6.41
N LYS A 265 -12.59 16.92 5.69
CA LYS A 265 -12.44 16.55 4.27
C LYS A 265 -12.09 17.80 3.46
N VAL A 266 -10.92 17.79 2.82
CA VAL A 266 -10.37 18.90 2.02
C VAL A 266 -10.32 18.60 0.53
N ALA A 267 -10.46 17.34 0.12
CA ALA A 267 -10.55 16.96 -1.28
C ALA A 267 -11.44 15.73 -1.48
N GLU A 268 -12.05 15.67 -2.66
CA GLU A 268 -12.97 14.61 -3.06
C GLU A 268 -12.73 14.21 -4.53
N CYS A 269 -11.81 13.27 -4.77
CA CYS A 269 -11.48 12.79 -6.11
C CYS A 269 -12.38 11.59 -6.44
N LYS A 270 -13.54 11.81 -7.08
CA LYS A 270 -14.51 10.75 -7.39
C LYS A 270 -14.95 10.73 -8.84
N ASN A 271 -15.53 9.60 -9.26
CA ASN A 271 -16.20 9.50 -10.55
C ASN A 271 -17.36 10.49 -10.64
N GLY A 272 -17.42 11.25 -11.73
CA GLY A 272 -18.51 12.14 -12.08
C GLY A 272 -19.28 11.65 -13.32
N ALA A 273 -20.35 12.36 -13.68
CA ALA A 273 -21.15 12.03 -14.86
C ALA A 273 -20.34 12.03 -16.17
N ALA A 274 -19.32 12.88 -16.26
CA ALA A 274 -18.50 13.06 -17.46
C ALA A 274 -17.11 12.42 -17.38
N SER A 275 -16.66 11.95 -16.21
CA SER A 275 -15.31 11.39 -16.03
C SER A 275 -15.33 10.24 -15.02
N LYS A 276 -14.83 9.08 -15.46
CA LYS A 276 -14.57 7.92 -14.60
C LYS A 276 -13.09 7.94 -14.25
N LEU A 277 -12.75 8.38 -13.04
CA LEU A 277 -11.38 8.43 -12.52
C LEU A 277 -10.91 7.08 -12.02
N TYR A 278 -11.76 6.30 -11.35
CA TYR A 278 -11.35 5.04 -10.72
C TYR A 278 -12.16 3.86 -11.22
N SER A 279 -11.47 2.73 -11.40
CA SER A 279 -12.08 1.47 -11.83
C SER A 279 -13.00 0.92 -10.75
N ASP A 280 -14.04 0.22 -11.18
CA ASP A 280 -15.02 -0.41 -10.29
C ASP A 280 -14.54 -1.82 -9.89
N PRO A 281 -14.16 -2.04 -8.63
CA PRO A 281 -13.57 -3.31 -8.19
C PRO A 281 -14.56 -4.50 -8.25
N THR A 282 -15.86 -4.25 -8.37
CA THR A 282 -16.86 -5.32 -8.55
C THR A 282 -16.87 -5.87 -9.98
N THR A 283 -16.44 -5.06 -10.94
CA THR A 283 -16.37 -5.42 -12.37
C THR A 283 -14.95 -5.69 -12.86
N THR A 284 -13.95 -5.12 -12.18
CA THR A 284 -12.53 -5.37 -12.42
C THR A 284 -12.00 -6.18 -11.26
N SER A 285 -11.66 -7.45 -11.51
CA SER A 285 -10.98 -8.40 -10.61
C SER A 285 -10.90 -7.98 -9.13
N THR A 286 -11.75 -8.56 -8.28
CA THR A 286 -11.96 -8.13 -6.89
C THR A 286 -10.67 -8.19 -6.07
N SER A 287 -10.08 -7.05 -5.76
CA SER A 287 -9.05 -6.91 -4.72
C SER A 287 -9.68 -6.32 -3.47
N PHE A 288 -9.24 -6.79 -2.29
CA PHE A 288 -9.62 -6.21 -1.00
C PHE A 288 -8.88 -4.89 -0.71
N PHE A 289 -7.81 -4.60 -1.45
CA PHE A 289 -6.87 -3.53 -1.13
C PHE A 289 -6.65 -2.55 -2.29
N ARG A 290 -6.55 -1.26 -1.95
CA ARG A 290 -6.12 -0.16 -2.85
C ARG A 290 -5.15 0.74 -2.10
N ARG A 291 -3.89 0.33 -2.04
CA ARG A 291 -2.85 0.98 -1.23
C ARG A 291 -2.24 2.15 -1.99
N LEU A 292 -2.84 3.32 -1.78
CA LEU A 292 -2.32 4.63 -2.17
C LEU A 292 -1.13 5.04 -1.30
N ALA A 293 -0.29 5.96 -1.80
CA ALA A 293 0.89 6.42 -1.06
C ALA A 293 1.17 7.91 -1.28
N PHE A 294 1.52 8.59 -0.19
CA PHE A 294 2.21 9.88 -0.28
C PHE A 294 3.69 9.65 -0.59
N SER A 295 4.29 10.56 -1.35
CA SER A 295 5.75 10.60 -1.52
C SER A 295 6.44 10.93 -0.19
N PRO A 296 7.71 10.53 0.03
CA PRO A 296 8.44 10.75 1.28
C PRO A 296 8.60 12.22 1.68
N ASP A 297 8.63 13.14 0.70
CA ASP A 297 8.64 14.59 0.91
C ASP A 297 7.24 15.20 1.15
N GLY A 298 6.18 14.40 0.98
CA GLY A 298 4.78 14.80 1.09
C GLY A 298 4.27 15.70 -0.03
N SER A 299 5.02 15.84 -1.14
CA SER A 299 4.67 16.71 -2.27
C SER A 299 3.70 16.05 -3.27
N LEU A 300 3.66 14.72 -3.31
CA LEU A 300 2.81 13.93 -4.21
C LEU A 300 1.91 12.99 -3.40
N LEU A 301 0.72 12.74 -3.94
CA LEU A 301 -0.14 11.62 -3.60
C LEU A 301 -0.33 10.80 -4.87
N VAL A 302 0.00 9.51 -4.82
CA VAL A 302 -0.16 8.60 -5.96
C VAL A 302 -1.24 7.59 -5.61
N THR A 303 -2.23 7.43 -6.50
CA THR A 303 -3.41 6.60 -6.26
C THR A 303 -3.53 5.47 -7.28
N PRO A 304 -3.79 4.22 -6.83
CA PRO A 304 -3.94 3.07 -7.69
C PRO A 304 -5.32 3.02 -8.37
N ALA A 305 -5.48 2.05 -9.28
CA ALA A 305 -6.72 1.73 -9.98
C ALA A 305 -7.40 2.92 -10.67
N GLY A 306 -6.59 3.83 -11.21
CA GLY A 306 -7.03 4.94 -12.03
C GLY A 306 -7.49 4.47 -13.41
N LEU A 307 -8.25 5.33 -14.08
CA LEU A 307 -8.74 5.17 -15.44
C LEU A 307 -8.42 6.43 -16.22
N LEU A 308 -7.92 6.27 -17.44
CA LEU A 308 -7.73 7.41 -18.34
C LEU A 308 -9.07 7.83 -18.91
N ALA A 309 -9.33 9.13 -18.87
CA ALA A 309 -10.47 9.69 -19.58
C ALA A 309 -10.29 9.44 -21.08
N LEU A 310 -11.18 8.62 -21.66
CA LEU A 310 -11.31 8.53 -23.10
C LEU A 310 -11.92 9.85 -23.58
N ALA A 311 -11.20 10.60 -24.41
CA ALA A 311 -11.81 11.73 -25.10
C ALA A 311 -13.02 11.21 -25.89
N PRO A 312 -14.19 11.87 -25.86
CA PRO A 312 -15.40 11.41 -26.55
C PRO A 312 -15.20 11.10 -28.04
N ASN A 313 -14.17 11.70 -28.65
CA ASN A 313 -13.86 11.62 -30.08
C ASN A 313 -12.75 10.61 -30.42
N ASN A 314 -12.09 10.01 -29.43
CA ASN A 314 -11.00 9.02 -29.60
C ASN A 314 -11.40 7.62 -29.10
N ALA A 315 -12.69 7.30 -29.08
CA ALA A 315 -13.11 5.93 -28.85
C ALA A 315 -12.50 5.04 -29.96
N PRO A 316 -11.75 3.98 -29.62
CA PRO A 316 -11.12 3.12 -30.62
C PRO A 316 -12.20 2.59 -31.58
N THR A 317 -11.94 2.75 -32.87
CA THR A 317 -12.80 2.21 -33.94
C THR A 317 -12.76 0.68 -33.99
N ASP A 318 -11.79 0.05 -33.30
CA ASP A 318 -11.68 -1.40 -33.14
C ASP A 318 -12.41 -1.89 -31.89
N THR A 319 -13.38 -2.78 -32.13
CA THR A 319 -14.44 -3.21 -31.23
C THR A 319 -14.07 -4.36 -30.28
N THR A 320 -12.92 -4.35 -29.62
CA THR A 320 -12.57 -5.44 -28.68
C THR A 320 -12.52 -5.03 -27.21
N SER A 321 -12.40 -3.74 -26.86
CA SER A 321 -12.57 -3.26 -25.49
C SER A 321 -13.14 -1.84 -25.44
N THR A 322 -14.36 -1.69 -24.92
CA THR A 322 -15.01 -0.39 -24.68
C THR A 322 -14.66 0.23 -23.32
N ALA A 323 -13.78 -0.41 -22.55
CA ALA A 323 -13.41 0.05 -21.22
C ALA A 323 -12.25 1.06 -21.29
N PRO A 324 -12.28 2.14 -20.49
CA PRO A 324 -11.16 3.08 -20.42
C PRO A 324 -9.88 2.38 -19.96
N PRO A 325 -8.71 2.73 -20.52
CA PRO A 325 -7.45 2.10 -20.15
C PRO A 325 -7.07 2.41 -18.69
N HIS A 326 -6.47 1.42 -18.02
CA HIS A 326 -6.01 1.56 -16.64
C HIS A 326 -4.79 2.48 -16.53
N ALA A 327 -4.73 3.22 -15.43
CA ALA A 327 -3.66 4.13 -15.11
C ALA A 327 -3.40 4.22 -13.60
N VAL A 328 -2.29 4.88 -13.27
CA VAL A 328 -1.99 5.37 -11.93
C VAL A 328 -2.07 6.89 -11.94
N HIS A 329 -2.83 7.48 -11.03
CA HIS A 329 -2.96 8.93 -10.94
C HIS A 329 -1.95 9.51 -9.96
N VAL A 330 -1.32 10.62 -10.34
CA VAL A 330 -0.39 11.38 -9.52
C VAL A 330 -1.00 12.76 -9.28
N TYR A 331 -1.19 13.09 -8.01
CA TYR A 331 -1.66 14.39 -7.55
C TYR A 331 -0.51 15.13 -6.88
N THR A 332 -0.25 16.36 -7.29
CA THR A 332 0.59 17.26 -6.50
C THR A 332 -0.20 17.77 -5.31
N ARG A 333 0.46 17.95 -4.17
CA ARG A 333 -0.17 18.41 -2.91
C ARG A 333 -0.96 19.71 -3.10
N ALA A 334 -0.48 20.62 -3.95
CA ALA A 334 -1.14 21.89 -4.25
C ALA A 334 -2.46 21.71 -5.02
N LEU A 335 -2.57 20.66 -5.83
CA LEU A 335 -3.75 20.38 -6.66
C LEU A 335 -4.69 19.33 -6.04
N VAL A 336 -4.32 18.72 -4.91
CA VAL A 336 -5.20 17.81 -4.16
C VAL A 336 -6.58 18.42 -3.92
N PRO A 337 -6.74 19.67 -3.43
CA PRO A 337 -8.06 20.27 -3.22
C PRO A 337 -8.89 20.46 -4.50
N LEU A 338 -8.25 20.48 -5.67
CA LEU A 338 -8.93 20.61 -6.96
C LEU A 338 -9.48 19.27 -7.48
N ALA A 339 -9.20 18.17 -6.80
CA ALA A 339 -9.70 16.84 -7.13
C ALA A 339 -9.37 16.34 -8.56
N GLN A 340 -8.31 16.87 -9.17
CA GLN A 340 -7.85 16.50 -10.52
C GLN A 340 -6.42 15.93 -10.47
N PRO A 341 -6.16 14.76 -11.08
CA PRO A 341 -4.81 14.25 -11.24
C PRO A 341 -3.93 15.27 -11.96
N SER A 342 -2.75 15.57 -11.42
CA SER A 342 -1.76 16.42 -12.11
C SER A 342 -1.19 15.69 -13.32
N LEU A 343 -1.02 14.38 -13.18
CA LEU A 343 -0.50 13.46 -14.19
C LEU A 343 -1.20 12.10 -14.06
N SER A 344 -1.37 11.39 -15.17
CA SER A 344 -1.78 9.99 -15.18
C SER A 344 -0.77 9.14 -15.93
N LEU A 345 -0.31 8.07 -15.31
CA LEU A 345 0.65 7.12 -15.87
C LEU A 345 -0.12 5.96 -16.53
N PRO A 346 -0.11 5.85 -17.87
CA PRO A 346 -0.87 4.85 -18.63
C PRO A 346 -0.16 3.48 -18.66
N GLY A 347 -0.69 2.53 -19.44
CA GLY A 347 0.03 1.32 -19.87
C GLY A 347 -0.23 0.05 -19.05
N TYR A 348 -1.22 0.08 -18.16
CA TYR A 348 -1.57 -1.08 -17.34
C TYR A 348 -2.65 -1.93 -18.00
N ALA A 349 -2.42 -3.24 -18.12
CA ALA A 349 -3.41 -4.19 -18.62
C ALA A 349 -4.50 -4.50 -17.59
N SER A 350 -4.19 -4.32 -16.30
CA SER A 350 -5.06 -4.53 -15.15
C SER A 350 -4.98 -3.33 -14.21
N PRO A 351 -5.93 -3.14 -13.27
CA PRO A 351 -5.80 -2.11 -12.25
C PRO A 351 -4.51 -2.28 -11.43
N ALA A 352 -3.81 -1.18 -11.16
CA ALA A 352 -2.82 -1.16 -10.09
C ALA A 352 -3.50 -1.32 -8.73
N TRP A 353 -2.86 -1.98 -7.78
CA TRP A 353 -3.43 -2.27 -6.44
C TRP A 353 -2.62 -1.67 -5.30
N CYS A 354 -1.31 -1.61 -5.42
CA CYS A 354 -0.43 -1.13 -4.36
C CYS A 354 0.68 -0.25 -4.91
N ILE A 355 1.00 0.79 -4.15
CA ILE A 355 2.02 1.79 -4.49
C ILE A 355 2.90 2.00 -3.27
N ARG A 356 4.21 1.99 -3.47
CA ARG A 356 5.15 2.26 -2.37
C ARG A 356 6.37 3.03 -2.85
N PHE A 357 6.61 4.17 -2.20
CA PHE A 357 7.81 4.96 -2.43
C PHE A 357 9.01 4.35 -1.70
N CYS A 358 10.16 4.40 -2.37
CA CYS A 358 11.46 4.21 -1.75
C CYS A 358 11.67 5.32 -0.71
N PRO A 359 12.03 5.01 0.54
CA PRO A 359 12.22 6.02 1.58
C PRO A 359 13.50 6.85 1.37
N THR A 360 14.40 6.40 0.50
CA THR A 360 15.67 7.04 0.20
C THR A 360 15.55 8.02 -0.96
N PHE A 361 16.09 9.23 -0.80
CA PHE A 361 16.21 10.21 -1.88
C PHE A 361 17.45 9.95 -2.73
N PHE A 362 17.34 10.21 -4.03
CA PHE A 362 18.43 10.04 -4.98
C PHE A 362 18.84 11.38 -5.59
N HIS A 363 20.12 11.51 -5.95
CA HIS A 363 20.63 12.70 -6.62
C HIS A 363 20.04 12.82 -8.03
N PRO A 364 19.67 14.03 -8.48
CA PRO A 364 19.34 14.28 -9.88
C PRO A 364 20.46 13.81 -10.80
N HIS A 365 20.10 13.36 -12.01
CA HIS A 365 21.10 13.07 -13.02
C HIS A 365 21.92 14.33 -13.32
N SER A 366 23.25 14.19 -13.32
CA SER A 366 24.15 15.22 -13.88
C SER A 366 23.68 15.50 -15.30
N SER A 367 23.32 16.75 -15.59
CA SER A 367 22.88 17.15 -16.91
C SER A 367 24.04 16.97 -17.89
N ALA A 368 24.12 15.84 -18.59
CA ALA A 368 24.86 15.79 -19.84
C ALA A 368 24.28 16.90 -20.74
N ALA A 369 25.11 17.85 -21.12
CA ALA A 369 24.75 19.04 -21.87
C ALA A 369 24.08 18.70 -23.21
N SER A 370 22.77 18.51 -23.23
CA SER A 370 21.93 18.62 -24.42
C SER A 370 20.44 18.61 -24.07
N GLN A 371 19.78 19.73 -24.39
CA GLN A 371 18.33 19.96 -24.50
C GLN A 371 17.47 19.90 -23.20
N PRO A 372 16.73 20.98 -22.87
CA PRO A 372 15.79 21.00 -21.75
C PRO A 372 14.48 20.34 -22.19
N ALA A 373 14.37 19.02 -22.07
CA ALA A 373 13.06 18.39 -22.10
C ALA A 373 12.22 18.91 -20.91
N PRO A 374 10.94 19.27 -21.11
CA PRO A 374 10.10 19.76 -20.03
C PRO A 374 9.94 18.65 -18.99
N LYS A 375 10.50 18.83 -17.79
CA LYS A 375 10.32 17.87 -16.69
C LYS A 375 8.87 17.92 -16.24
N SER A 376 8.14 16.80 -16.37
CA SER A 376 6.75 16.66 -15.88
C SER A 376 6.61 16.96 -14.38
N LEU A 377 7.67 16.76 -13.60
CA LEU A 377 7.84 17.25 -12.24
C LEU A 377 9.27 17.81 -12.06
N ALA A 378 9.41 19.12 -11.86
CA ALA A 378 10.70 19.78 -11.66
C ALA A 378 11.14 19.71 -10.18
N LEU A 379 11.56 18.53 -9.72
CA LEU A 379 12.06 18.33 -8.35
C LEU A 379 13.60 18.43 -8.27
N PRO A 380 14.17 18.95 -7.16
CA PRO A 380 15.63 19.07 -6.98
C PRO A 380 16.29 17.75 -6.54
N TYR A 381 15.52 16.68 -6.43
CA TYR A 381 15.94 15.32 -6.10
C TYR A 381 15.08 14.32 -6.86
N ARG A 382 15.51 13.06 -6.84
CA ARG A 382 14.79 11.92 -7.42
C ARG A 382 14.18 11.08 -6.31
N MET A 383 12.93 10.68 -6.52
CA MET A 383 12.25 9.68 -5.72
C MET A 383 11.90 8.51 -6.63
N LEU A 384 12.10 7.29 -6.12
CA LEU A 384 11.67 6.07 -6.79
C LEU A 384 10.40 5.57 -6.14
N PHE A 385 9.50 5.00 -6.93
CA PHE A 385 8.36 4.26 -6.40
C PHE A 385 8.02 3.06 -7.25
N ALA A 386 7.41 2.08 -6.61
CA ALA A 386 6.96 0.84 -7.22
C ALA A 386 5.43 0.81 -7.27
N VAL A 387 4.90 0.17 -8.30
CA VAL A 387 3.47 -0.07 -8.51
C VAL A 387 3.26 -1.55 -8.81
N GLY A 388 2.41 -2.21 -8.00
CA GLY A 388 1.98 -3.58 -8.23
C GLY A 388 0.61 -3.64 -8.90
N SER A 389 0.46 -4.54 -9.87
CA SER A 389 -0.80 -4.85 -10.58
C SER A 389 -1.05 -6.37 -10.57
N ASP A 390 -1.94 -6.90 -11.42
CA ASP A 390 -2.18 -8.34 -11.48
C ASP A 390 -1.00 -9.10 -12.10
N ASP A 391 -0.32 -8.50 -13.07
CA ASP A 391 0.65 -9.19 -13.94
C ASP A 391 2.03 -8.51 -13.99
N ALA A 392 2.14 -7.29 -13.45
CA ALA A 392 3.36 -6.50 -13.52
C ALA A 392 3.68 -5.75 -12.23
N LEU A 393 4.97 -5.72 -11.90
CA LEU A 393 5.60 -4.81 -10.95
C LEU A 393 6.35 -3.74 -11.74
N VAL A 394 5.90 -2.49 -11.65
CA VAL A 394 6.42 -1.36 -12.43
C VAL A 394 7.17 -0.39 -11.52
N LEU A 395 8.38 0.00 -11.89
CA LEU A 395 9.20 0.96 -11.17
C LEU A 395 9.23 2.29 -11.91
N TYR A 396 9.12 3.39 -11.18
CA TYR A 396 9.16 4.75 -11.73
C TYR A 396 10.19 5.62 -11.03
N ASP A 397 10.63 6.64 -11.76
CA ASP A 397 11.54 7.68 -11.30
C ASP A 397 10.90 9.05 -11.53
N THR A 398 10.78 9.86 -10.49
CA THR A 398 10.13 11.18 -10.60
C THR A 398 10.84 12.16 -11.55
N SER A 399 12.10 11.93 -11.91
CA SER A 399 12.80 12.76 -12.90
C SER A 399 12.44 12.42 -14.35
N HIS A 400 11.92 11.22 -14.60
CA HIS A 400 11.60 10.69 -15.93
C HIS A 400 10.33 9.85 -15.84
N LEU A 401 9.19 10.48 -15.55
CA LEU A 401 7.90 9.77 -15.50
C LEU A 401 7.36 9.37 -16.87
N ASP A 402 8.00 9.84 -17.95
CA ASP A 402 7.54 9.56 -19.32
C ASP A 402 7.62 8.10 -19.70
N LEU A 403 8.52 7.35 -19.05
CA LEU A 403 8.69 5.92 -19.22
C LEU A 403 8.97 5.27 -17.86
N PRO A 404 8.49 4.04 -17.62
CA PRO A 404 8.87 3.31 -16.43
C PRO A 404 10.38 3.04 -16.42
N LEU A 405 10.98 3.08 -15.23
CA LEU A 405 12.37 2.69 -14.98
C LEU A 405 12.59 1.20 -15.26
N ALA A 406 11.63 0.37 -14.87
CA ALA A 406 11.61 -1.06 -15.15
C ALA A 406 10.18 -1.60 -15.09
N VAL A 407 9.91 -2.64 -15.88
CA VAL A 407 8.66 -3.42 -15.85
C VAL A 407 9.03 -4.87 -15.63
N LEU A 408 8.62 -5.45 -14.50
CA LEU A 408 8.91 -6.84 -14.15
C LEU A 408 7.61 -7.64 -14.29
N LYS A 409 7.61 -8.63 -15.17
CA LYS A 409 6.47 -9.53 -15.42
C LYS A 409 6.83 -10.97 -15.17
N ASN A 410 5.81 -11.82 -15.03
CA ASN A 410 5.95 -13.27 -14.88
C ASN A 410 6.81 -13.70 -13.66
N LEU A 411 6.91 -12.84 -12.63
CA LEU A 411 7.54 -13.20 -11.36
C LEU A 411 6.61 -14.01 -10.45
N HIS A 412 5.30 -13.79 -10.59
CA HIS A 412 4.24 -14.40 -9.81
C HIS A 412 3.11 -14.84 -10.73
N VAL A 413 2.41 -15.90 -10.33
CA VAL A 413 1.25 -16.44 -11.08
C VAL A 413 -0.01 -15.63 -10.76
N TYR A 414 -0.07 -15.08 -9.55
CA TYR A 414 -1.18 -14.26 -9.07
C TYR A 414 -0.72 -12.83 -8.75
N ARG A 415 -1.70 -11.97 -8.48
CA ARG A 415 -1.48 -10.53 -8.28
C ARG A 415 -0.55 -10.19 -7.13
N TYR A 416 0.09 -9.03 -7.25
CA TYR A 416 0.77 -8.37 -6.15
C TYR A 416 -0.24 -7.85 -5.14
N GLN A 417 -0.04 -8.20 -3.87
CA GLN A 417 -0.85 -7.71 -2.76
C GLN A 417 -0.19 -6.48 -2.14
N ASP A 418 1.11 -6.53 -1.88
CA ASP A 418 1.85 -5.44 -1.25
C ASP A 418 3.31 -5.42 -1.66
N ILE A 419 3.94 -4.26 -1.47
CA ILE A 419 5.33 -4.01 -1.84
C ILE A 419 5.96 -3.13 -0.76
N ALA A 420 7.20 -3.39 -0.37
CA ALA A 420 7.92 -2.49 0.54
C ALA A 420 9.40 -2.38 0.18
N TRP A 421 9.92 -1.17 0.36
CA TRP A 421 11.33 -0.85 0.17
C TRP A 421 12.08 -0.97 1.49
N SER A 422 13.30 -1.47 1.42
CA SER A 422 14.24 -1.42 2.52
C SER A 422 14.58 0.04 2.88
N PRO A 423 14.95 0.33 4.14
CA PRO A 423 15.24 1.70 4.58
C PRO A 423 16.43 2.36 3.84
N ASN A 424 17.38 1.54 3.36
CA ASN A 424 18.51 1.99 2.55
C ASN A 424 18.18 2.15 1.05
N GLY A 425 16.98 1.73 0.63
CA GLY A 425 16.50 1.87 -0.75
C GLY A 425 17.08 0.86 -1.75
N ASN A 426 17.92 -0.08 -1.31
CA ASN A 426 18.61 -1.02 -2.20
C ASN A 426 17.82 -2.31 -2.47
N VAL A 427 16.88 -2.67 -1.60
CA VAL A 427 16.06 -3.88 -1.73
C VAL A 427 14.59 -3.51 -1.74
N LEU A 428 13.85 -4.10 -2.67
CA LEU A 428 12.41 -4.05 -2.74
C LEU A 428 11.87 -5.47 -2.60
N VAL A 429 10.91 -5.68 -1.71
CA VAL A 429 10.21 -6.96 -1.59
C VAL A 429 8.78 -6.79 -2.05
N ALA A 430 8.31 -7.70 -2.89
CA ALA A 430 6.94 -7.73 -3.39
C ALA A 430 6.27 -9.04 -2.95
N ALA A 431 5.13 -8.93 -2.27
CA ALA A 431 4.29 -10.04 -1.84
C ALA A 431 3.16 -10.29 -2.85
N SER A 432 2.89 -11.56 -3.12
CA SER A 432 1.84 -12.00 -4.03
C SER A 432 0.77 -12.82 -3.33
N HIS A 433 -0.40 -12.86 -3.94
CA HIS A 433 -1.50 -13.72 -3.54
C HIS A 433 -1.17 -15.22 -3.64
N ASP A 434 -0.15 -15.57 -4.43
CA ASP A 434 0.33 -16.94 -4.60
C ASP A 434 1.09 -17.51 -3.38
N GLY A 435 1.28 -16.69 -2.33
CA GLY A 435 1.96 -17.10 -1.11
C GLY A 435 3.48 -16.96 -1.13
N TYR A 436 4.05 -16.32 -2.16
CA TYR A 436 5.47 -16.07 -2.29
C TYR A 436 5.83 -14.58 -2.27
N CYS A 437 7.09 -14.30 -1.92
CA CYS A 437 7.70 -13.00 -2.10
C CYS A 437 8.81 -13.04 -3.16
N SER A 438 8.92 -11.95 -3.92
CA SER A 438 10.08 -11.67 -4.77
C SER A 438 10.94 -10.56 -4.18
N LEU A 439 12.26 -10.73 -4.26
CA LEU A 439 13.26 -9.73 -3.90
C LEU A 439 13.79 -9.08 -5.17
N ILE A 440 13.79 -7.75 -5.22
CA ILE A 440 14.32 -6.93 -6.29
C ILE A 440 15.45 -6.10 -5.70
N MET A 441 16.67 -6.33 -6.17
CA MET A 441 17.88 -5.67 -5.70
C MET A 441 18.34 -4.63 -6.72
N LEU A 442 18.54 -3.40 -6.24
CA LEU A 442 19.24 -2.35 -6.97
C LEU A 442 20.74 -2.55 -6.70
N ALA A 443 21.55 -2.74 -7.74
CA ALA A 443 22.97 -3.03 -7.52
C ALA A 443 23.72 -1.78 -7.02
N ASP A 444 24.72 -2.02 -6.17
CA ASP A 444 25.31 -1.02 -5.27
C ASP A 444 26.54 -0.29 -5.84
N ASP A 445 26.81 -0.39 -7.15
CA ASP A 445 28.03 0.18 -7.72
C ASP A 445 27.97 1.72 -7.69
N ALA A 446 28.62 2.30 -6.67
CA ALA A 446 28.71 3.72 -6.36
C ALA A 446 29.32 4.59 -7.48
N LYS A 447 29.77 4.00 -8.59
CA LYS A 447 30.27 4.71 -9.79
C LYS A 447 29.33 4.67 -10.98
N ASP A 448 28.33 3.83 -10.91
CA ASP A 448 27.49 3.46 -12.04
C ASP A 448 26.05 3.52 -11.51
N ARG A 449 25.44 4.70 -11.49
CA ARG A 449 23.97 4.83 -11.42
C ARG A 449 23.38 5.30 -12.75
N GLU A 450 24.22 5.43 -13.78
CA GLU A 450 23.85 5.77 -15.16
C GLU A 450 23.29 4.57 -15.94
N TRP A 451 23.60 3.32 -15.56
CA TRP A 451 23.11 2.10 -16.23
C TRP A 451 21.73 1.63 -15.76
N LEU A 452 21.05 2.34 -14.86
CA LEU A 452 19.64 2.07 -14.54
C LEU A 452 18.71 2.23 -15.79
N ARG A 453 19.23 2.75 -16.90
CA ARG A 453 18.61 2.72 -18.24
C ARG A 453 18.75 1.39 -19.00
N LYS A 454 19.61 0.46 -18.56
CA LYS A 454 19.96 -0.79 -19.28
C LYS A 454 19.49 -2.06 -18.55
N VAL A 455 18.28 -2.07 -18.00
CA VAL A 455 17.64 -3.31 -17.56
C VAL A 455 16.45 -3.58 -18.48
N GLN A 456 16.71 -4.36 -19.52
CA GLN A 456 15.67 -4.88 -20.40
C GLN A 456 15.14 -6.18 -19.77
N VAL A 457 13.95 -6.10 -19.16
CA VAL A 457 13.19 -7.27 -18.71
C VAL A 457 11.85 -7.22 -19.43
N GLY A 458 11.68 -8.13 -20.40
CA GLY A 458 10.55 -8.18 -21.34
C GLY A 458 10.77 -7.35 -22.61
N ASP A 459 10.33 -7.87 -23.77
CA ASP A 459 10.38 -7.15 -25.04
C ASP A 459 9.70 -5.77 -24.97
N PRO A 460 10.24 -4.75 -25.66
CA PRO A 460 9.75 -3.37 -25.61
C PRO A 460 8.40 -3.14 -26.31
N GLU A 461 7.70 -4.18 -26.75
CA GLU A 461 6.35 -4.09 -27.31
C GLU A 461 5.26 -4.01 -26.22
N TYR A 462 5.49 -3.21 -25.17
CA TYR A 462 4.43 -2.87 -24.20
C TYR A 462 4.08 -1.38 -24.32
N PRO A 463 2.82 -1.02 -24.64
CA PRO A 463 2.44 0.33 -25.01
C PRO A 463 2.24 1.22 -23.77
N PHE A 464 3.29 1.42 -22.95
CA PHE A 464 3.30 2.52 -22.00
C PHE A 464 3.38 3.81 -22.81
N GLY A 465 2.22 4.44 -23.04
CA GLY A 465 2.13 5.75 -23.66
C GLY A 465 2.76 6.84 -22.77
N ALA A 466 3.00 8.02 -23.34
CA ALA A 466 3.45 9.16 -22.55
C ALA A 466 2.40 9.52 -21.47
N PRO A 467 2.84 9.98 -20.29
CA PRO A 467 1.96 10.46 -19.23
C PRO A 467 0.98 11.51 -19.73
N VAL A 468 -0.26 11.42 -19.27
CA VAL A 468 -1.32 12.37 -19.64
C VAL A 468 -1.40 13.45 -18.56
N SER A 469 -1.08 14.69 -18.93
CA SER A 469 -1.22 15.85 -18.04
C SER A 469 -2.65 16.38 -18.07
N ALA A 470 -3.14 16.94 -16.95
CA ALA A 470 -4.44 17.60 -16.90
C ALA A 470 -4.58 18.75 -17.91
N ALA A 471 -3.47 19.38 -18.33
CA ALA A 471 -3.49 20.55 -19.21
C ALA A 471 -3.91 20.26 -20.66
N SER A 472 -4.04 19.00 -21.09
CA SER A 472 -4.45 18.64 -22.46
C SER A 472 -5.94 18.33 -22.63
N ALA A 473 -6.72 18.25 -21.55
CA ALA A 473 -8.15 17.88 -21.61
C ALA A 473 -9.11 19.07 -21.77
N THR A 474 -8.61 20.31 -21.71
CA THR A 474 -9.41 21.54 -21.85
C THR A 474 -8.90 22.38 -23.01
N SER A 475 -9.21 21.96 -24.24
CA SER A 475 -9.25 22.86 -25.38
C SER A 475 -10.63 22.83 -26.04
N ALA A 476 -11.62 23.39 -25.34
CA ALA A 476 -12.82 23.97 -25.97
C ALA A 476 -13.47 24.98 -25.01
N SER A 477 -13.32 26.27 -25.34
CA SER A 477 -14.08 27.46 -24.87
C SER A 477 -14.21 27.65 -23.35
N THR A 478 -13.70 28.69 -22.68
CA THR A 478 -13.55 30.12 -22.99
C THR A 478 -12.49 30.68 -22.05
N GLY A 479 -11.68 31.62 -22.53
CA GLY A 479 -10.58 32.19 -21.78
C GLY A 479 -11.01 33.02 -20.56
N ALA A 480 -10.41 32.72 -19.42
CA ALA A 480 -10.12 33.69 -18.38
C ALA A 480 -8.66 33.45 -17.96
N THR A 481 -7.75 34.24 -18.54
CA THR A 481 -6.36 34.31 -18.13
C THR A 481 -6.28 34.89 -16.71
N ALA A 482 -5.85 34.10 -15.74
CA ALA A 482 -5.24 34.61 -14.52
C ALA A 482 -3.71 34.54 -14.70
N ALA A 483 -3.18 35.45 -15.52
CA ALA A 483 -1.76 35.78 -15.50
C ALA A 483 -1.57 36.98 -14.58
N ALA A 484 -0.55 36.89 -13.73
CA ALA A 484 -0.15 37.91 -12.78
C ALA A 484 -0.08 39.30 -13.43
N ALA A 485 -0.72 40.28 -12.79
CA ALA A 485 -0.66 41.68 -13.20
C ALA A 485 0.71 42.28 -12.83
N HIS A 486 1.45 42.66 -13.88
CA HIS A 486 2.27 43.88 -13.89
C HIS A 486 1.73 44.74 -15.06
N VAL A 487 1.40 46.00 -14.78
CA VAL A 487 0.84 47.06 -15.67
C VAL A 487 1.97 47.53 -16.63
N VAL A 488 1.83 47.95 -17.92
CA VAL A 488 1.05 49.00 -18.65
C VAL A 488 1.18 48.76 -20.22
N PRO A 489 0.71 49.60 -21.20
CA PRO A 489 -0.43 49.29 -22.08
C PRO A 489 -0.19 49.26 -23.63
N ASN A 490 -1.07 48.49 -24.29
CA ASN A 490 -1.82 48.71 -25.55
C ASN A 490 -1.15 48.86 -26.95
N VAL A 491 -1.75 48.12 -27.91
CA VAL A 491 -2.10 48.35 -29.35
C VAL A 491 -1.79 47.05 -30.13
N GLY A 492 -2.62 46.38 -30.93
CA GLY A 492 -4.02 46.46 -31.33
C GLY A 492 -4.18 45.57 -32.60
N GLN A 493 -5.26 44.77 -32.69
CA GLN A 493 -5.87 44.21 -33.93
C GLN A 493 -5.05 43.18 -34.75
N VAL A 494 -5.56 42.17 -35.48
CA VAL A 494 -6.88 41.72 -35.99
C VAL A 494 -6.75 40.21 -36.36
N GLN A 495 -7.87 39.49 -36.33
CA GLN A 495 -8.04 38.06 -36.69
C GLN A 495 -8.69 37.92 -38.09
N PRO A 496 -8.42 36.85 -38.84
CA PRO A 496 -9.54 36.12 -39.47
C PRO A 496 -9.32 34.59 -39.47
N GLU A 497 -10.25 33.78 -38.96
CA GLU A 497 -11.50 33.25 -39.57
C GLU A 497 -11.27 31.97 -40.40
N GLN A 498 -11.86 30.86 -39.91
CA GLN A 498 -11.95 29.54 -40.55
C GLN A 498 -13.28 29.42 -41.31
N PRO A 499 -13.39 28.48 -42.27
CA PRO A 499 -14.68 27.92 -42.65
C PRO A 499 -14.80 26.43 -42.29
N GLN A 500 -15.93 26.11 -41.66
CA GLN A 500 -16.43 24.78 -41.36
C GLN A 500 -17.05 24.10 -42.59
N VAL A 501 -17.06 22.76 -42.59
CA VAL A 501 -18.00 21.97 -43.40
C VAL A 501 -18.56 20.81 -42.56
N HIS A 502 -19.88 20.86 -42.33
CA HIS A 502 -20.73 19.78 -41.82
C HIS A 502 -21.00 18.75 -42.93
N VAL A 503 -21.17 17.44 -42.60
CA VAL A 503 -22.25 16.58 -43.15
C VAL A 503 -22.50 15.31 -42.29
N LEU A 504 -23.72 15.26 -41.75
CA LEU A 504 -24.74 14.19 -41.59
C LEU A 504 -24.42 12.76 -41.07
N GLN A 505 -25.20 12.40 -40.03
CA GLN A 505 -25.33 11.08 -39.39
C GLN A 505 -26.34 10.15 -40.10
N VAL A 506 -26.12 8.84 -40.00
CA VAL A 506 -27.15 7.81 -40.22
C VAL A 506 -27.18 6.84 -39.03
N LYS A 507 -28.36 6.74 -38.39
CA LYS A 507 -28.66 5.80 -37.30
C LYS A 507 -29.12 4.44 -37.85
N LYS A 508 -28.65 3.32 -37.27
CA LYS A 508 -29.38 2.03 -37.30
C LYS A 508 -29.37 1.32 -35.94
N LYS A 509 -30.48 0.63 -35.69
CA LYS A 509 -31.03 0.13 -34.42
C LYS A 509 -30.33 -1.11 -33.85
N ARG A 510 -30.45 -1.21 -32.52
CA ARG A 510 -30.02 -2.22 -31.54
C ARG A 510 -30.72 -3.58 -31.68
N ILE A 511 -29.98 -4.66 -31.43
CA ILE A 511 -30.51 -6.00 -31.10
C ILE A 511 -29.78 -6.46 -29.82
N GLN A 512 -30.52 -6.98 -28.83
CA GLN A 512 -29.98 -7.58 -27.59
C GLN A 512 -30.14 -9.11 -27.61
N PRO A 513 -29.22 -9.85 -26.95
CA PRO A 513 -29.64 -10.88 -25.97
C PRO A 513 -28.68 -10.95 -24.74
N THR A 514 -29.17 -10.93 -23.48
CA THR A 514 -29.68 -12.02 -22.61
C THR A 514 -28.61 -12.62 -21.67
N LEU A 515 -28.90 -12.59 -20.37
CA LEU A 515 -28.11 -13.03 -19.21
C LEU A 515 -27.95 -14.55 -19.11
N ILE A 516 -26.79 -15.02 -18.62
CA ILE A 516 -26.61 -16.36 -18.04
C ILE A 516 -26.16 -16.20 -16.58
N SER A 517 -26.83 -16.92 -15.68
CA SER A 517 -26.81 -16.78 -14.22
C SER A 517 -25.67 -17.51 -13.51
N ALA A 518 -25.19 -16.87 -12.44
CA ALA A 518 -24.66 -17.35 -11.16
C ALA A 518 -24.31 -18.85 -10.97
N PHE A 519 -23.08 -19.09 -10.47
CA PHE A 519 -22.67 -20.33 -9.82
C PHE A 519 -23.08 -20.34 -8.33
N ALA A 520 -23.63 -21.47 -7.90
CA ALA A 520 -24.16 -21.75 -6.57
C ALA A 520 -23.07 -22.21 -5.57
N ALA A 521 -23.25 -21.85 -4.30
CA ALA A 521 -22.46 -22.31 -3.15
C ALA A 521 -22.84 -23.76 -2.74
N PRO A 522 -21.91 -24.55 -2.16
CA PRO A 522 -22.20 -25.90 -1.68
C PRO A 522 -22.92 -25.92 -0.31
N SER A 523 -23.86 -26.85 -0.18
CA SER A 523 -24.73 -27.09 0.99
C SER A 523 -24.03 -27.78 2.17
N PRO A 524 -24.51 -27.62 3.42
CA PRO A 524 -23.96 -28.29 4.60
C PRO A 524 -24.46 -29.75 4.74
N PRO A 525 -23.74 -30.61 5.50
CA PRO A 525 -24.07 -32.03 5.61
C PRO A 525 -25.24 -32.31 6.57
N THR A 526 -26.13 -33.19 6.13
CA THR A 526 -27.27 -33.77 6.87
C THR A 526 -26.83 -34.88 7.83
N THR A 527 -27.21 -34.77 9.10
CA THR A 527 -27.16 -35.87 10.09
C THR A 527 -28.39 -36.77 9.95
N THR A 528 -28.16 -38.06 9.73
CA THR A 528 -29.18 -39.12 9.69
C THR A 528 -29.51 -39.60 11.11
N LEU A 529 -30.79 -39.48 11.48
CA LEU A 529 -31.41 -40.18 12.62
C LEU A 529 -31.82 -41.58 12.14
N ASP A 530 -31.35 -42.62 12.82
CA ASP A 530 -31.83 -43.99 12.63
C ASP A 530 -32.51 -44.47 13.92
N SER A 531 -33.74 -44.93 13.77
CA SER A 531 -34.64 -45.36 14.85
C SER A 531 -34.79 -46.87 14.82
N SER A 532 -34.40 -47.56 15.89
CA SER A 532 -34.80 -48.95 16.13
C SER A 532 -35.44 -49.09 17.51
N ALA A 533 -36.71 -49.47 17.52
CA ALA A 533 -37.53 -49.74 18.69
C ALA A 533 -37.42 -51.21 19.14
N ALA A 534 -37.27 -51.40 20.46
CA ALA A 534 -37.68 -52.57 21.26
C ALA A 534 -37.54 -52.12 22.73
N GLY A 535 -38.46 -52.32 23.69
CA GLY A 535 -39.70 -53.04 23.79
C GLY A 535 -39.89 -53.41 25.27
N GLY A 536 -40.97 -52.95 25.90
CA GLY A 536 -41.62 -53.58 27.06
C GLY A 536 -41.05 -53.34 28.47
N SER A 537 -41.81 -52.62 29.31
CA SER A 537 -42.52 -53.15 30.51
C SER A 537 -42.82 -52.03 31.53
N GLY A 538 -44.11 -51.72 31.75
CA GLY A 538 -44.57 -51.00 32.97
C GLY A 538 -44.79 -51.99 34.15
N PRO A 539 -45.58 -51.66 35.20
CA PRO A 539 -46.19 -50.38 35.59
C PRO A 539 -46.01 -50.06 37.11
N ASN A 540 -46.72 -49.01 37.59
CA ASN A 540 -47.07 -48.60 38.97
C ASN A 540 -46.53 -47.20 39.34
N ALA A 541 -47.24 -46.34 40.05
CA ALA A 541 -48.63 -46.26 40.51
C ALA A 541 -48.86 -44.81 40.98
N SER A 542 -50.12 -44.41 41.04
CA SER A 542 -50.67 -43.20 41.65
C SER A 542 -50.10 -42.84 43.04
N GLY A 543 -49.99 -41.54 43.31
CA GLY A 543 -49.78 -40.95 44.63
C GLY A 543 -49.55 -39.45 44.53
#